data_AF-A0A1Y3ZMU1-F1
#
_entry.id   AF-A0A1Y3ZMU1-F1
#
_cell.length_a   1.000
_cell.length_b   1.000
_cell.length_c   1.000
_cell.angle_alpha   90.00
_cell.angle_beta   90.00
_cell.angle_gamma   90.00
#
_symmetry.space_group_name_H-M   'P 1'
#
loop_
_entity.id
_entity.type
_entity.pdbx_description
1 polymer ?
#
loop_
_entity_poly.entity_id
_entity_poly.type
_entity_poly.pdbx_seq_one_letter_code
_entity_poly.pdbx_strand_id
1 'polypeptide(L)'
;MANRKILYGYQIIHGDLVIQEEERLTVQNIFTTYLAGLSYQALADRMNADNIPFSQESPLWNKHKIKRMLENSRYAGGNGYPPIIDQDTFQQVQEKISEKTSGKFPRRTESDGLWQKLRSGCCQTRLLRTGGPIGHTGNVHLKCSACRNAFVVGKEELLAQTARQLAVHETPVCKPYAPSAEAIRLANAINRALEQPGDGKEALSHILQGAAARYACCDNGVDTAVSQTQPDQIDWERFERTVSHIIIGTDKAITVHF
;
A
#
# COMPACT_ATOMS: atom_id res chain seq x y z
N MET A 1 -14.38 33.96 -6.64
CA MET A 1 -13.35 34.18 -5.60
C MET A 1 -12.36 35.18 -6.16
N ALA A 2 -12.28 36.37 -5.59
CA ALA A 2 -11.34 37.37 -6.05
C ALA A 2 -9.92 36.97 -5.62
N ASN A 3 -9.00 36.87 -6.58
CA ASN A 3 -7.60 36.55 -6.31
C ASN A 3 -6.83 37.85 -6.16
N ARG A 4 -6.10 37.99 -5.04
CA ARG A 4 -5.20 39.12 -4.83
C ARG A 4 -4.14 39.15 -5.94
N LYS A 5 -3.99 40.30 -6.61
CA LYS A 5 -3.07 40.48 -7.75
C LYS A 5 -1.60 40.60 -7.31
N ILE A 6 -1.35 41.10 -6.10
CA ILE A 6 -0.02 41.29 -5.51
C ILE A 6 0.13 40.34 -4.32
N LEU A 7 1.33 39.79 -4.11
CA LEU A 7 1.60 38.96 -2.93
C LEU A 7 1.38 39.76 -1.64
N TYR A 8 0.97 39.06 -0.59
CA TYR A 8 0.89 39.63 0.75
C TYR A 8 2.30 39.98 1.23
N GLY A 9 2.50 41.08 1.95
CA GLY A 9 3.83 41.60 2.33
C GLY A 9 4.43 42.60 1.36
N TYR A 10 3.80 42.81 0.19
CA TYR A 10 4.34 43.63 -0.89
C TYR A 10 3.31 44.62 -1.45
N GLN A 11 3.82 45.76 -1.89
CA GLN A 11 3.08 46.81 -2.58
C GLN A 11 3.87 47.31 -3.78
N ILE A 12 3.20 47.91 -4.75
CA ILE A 12 3.84 48.55 -5.90
C ILE A 12 3.78 50.06 -5.68
N ILE A 13 4.95 50.70 -5.59
CA ILE A 13 5.08 52.15 -5.47
C ILE A 13 5.89 52.62 -6.68
N HIS A 14 5.32 53.52 -7.49
CA HIS A 14 5.95 54.06 -8.71
C HIS A 14 6.45 53.01 -9.73
N GLY A 15 5.85 51.82 -9.74
CA GLY A 15 6.24 50.72 -10.64
C GLY A 15 7.25 49.75 -10.01
N ASP A 16 7.83 50.11 -8.86
CA ASP A 16 8.77 49.26 -8.13
C ASP A 16 8.05 48.46 -7.04
N LEU A 17 8.54 47.24 -6.81
CA LEU A 17 7.99 46.34 -5.82
C LEU A 17 8.67 46.58 -4.47
N VAL A 18 7.90 47.10 -3.51
CA VAL A 18 8.39 47.52 -2.19
C VAL A 18 7.73 46.67 -1.12
N ILE A 19 8.47 46.39 -0.04
CA ILE A 19 7.95 45.67 1.12
C ILE A 19 6.99 46.59 1.89
N GLN A 20 5.81 46.07 2.24
CA GLN A 20 4.89 46.74 3.15
C GLN A 20 5.17 46.26 4.58
N GLU A 21 5.63 47.17 5.43
CA GLU A 21 6.17 46.83 6.76
C GLU A 21 5.17 46.11 7.68
N GLU A 22 3.89 46.52 7.68
CA GLU A 22 2.85 45.87 8.50
C GLU A 22 2.58 44.42 8.05
N GLU A 23 2.43 44.22 6.74
CA GLU A 23 2.22 42.88 6.19
C GLU A 23 3.50 42.03 6.32
N ARG A 24 4.70 42.64 6.27
CA ARG A 24 6.00 41.97 6.47
C ARG A 24 6.09 41.28 7.83
N LEU A 25 5.72 41.97 8.90
CA LEU A 25 5.73 41.41 10.26
C LEU A 25 4.80 40.19 10.37
N THR A 26 3.64 40.27 9.70
CA THR A 26 2.69 39.15 9.66
C THR A 26 3.28 37.95 8.93
N VAL A 27 3.95 38.15 7.79
CA VAL A 27 4.64 37.08 7.05
C VAL A 27 5.71 36.43 7.94
N GLN A 28 6.59 37.23 8.55
CA GLN A 28 7.62 36.72 9.46
C GLN A 28 7.02 35.91 10.61
N ASN A 29 5.95 36.40 11.25
CA ASN A 29 5.27 35.69 12.31
C ASN A 29 4.70 34.33 11.84
N ILE A 30 4.12 34.27 10.64
CA ILE A 30 3.59 33.02 10.06
C ILE A 30 4.71 31.99 9.87
N PHE A 31 5.85 32.39 9.31
CA PHE A 31 7.01 31.51 9.11
C PHE A 31 7.55 30.98 10.44
N THR A 32 7.81 31.87 11.40
CA THR A 32 8.32 31.50 12.73
C THR A 32 7.34 30.59 13.48
N THR A 33 6.05 30.92 13.47
CA THR A 33 5.03 30.14 14.17
C THR A 33 4.80 28.77 13.51
N TYR A 34 4.97 28.66 12.19
CA TYR A 34 4.97 27.36 11.49
C TYR A 34 6.18 26.50 11.88
N LEU A 35 7.38 27.10 11.94
CA LEU A 35 8.59 26.44 12.44
C LEU A 35 8.46 26.01 13.91
N ALA A 36 7.72 26.76 14.72
CA ALA A 36 7.36 26.36 16.09
C ALA A 36 6.38 25.17 16.16
N GLY A 37 5.79 24.74 15.04
CA GLY A 37 5.00 23.50 14.96
C GLY A 37 3.51 23.67 14.71
N LEU A 38 3.00 24.89 14.61
CA LEU A 38 1.57 25.10 14.37
C LEU A 38 1.14 24.57 12.99
N SER A 39 -0.11 24.09 12.92
CA SER A 39 -0.72 23.64 11.67
C SER A 39 -1.16 24.83 10.80
N TYR A 40 -1.34 24.60 9.49
CA TYR A 40 -1.86 25.64 8.59
C TYR A 40 -3.24 26.17 9.01
N GLN A 41 -4.07 25.31 9.59
CA GLN A 41 -5.40 25.70 10.06
C GLN A 41 -5.29 26.58 11.30
N ALA A 42 -4.49 26.16 12.29
CA ALA A 42 -4.27 26.95 13.51
C ALA A 42 -3.67 28.33 13.22
N LEU A 43 -2.77 28.42 12.23
CA LEU A 43 -2.24 29.70 11.75
C LEU A 43 -3.34 30.57 11.16
N ALA A 44 -4.18 30.03 10.28
CA ALA A 44 -5.29 30.78 9.70
C ALA A 44 -6.30 31.24 10.76
N ASP A 45 -6.65 30.38 11.71
CA ASP A 45 -7.58 30.68 12.78
C ASP A 45 -7.03 31.79 13.68
N ARG A 46 -5.73 31.75 14.00
CA ARG A 46 -5.05 32.80 14.76
C ARG A 46 -5.07 34.14 14.03
N MET A 47 -4.72 34.18 12.75
CA MET A 47 -4.74 35.43 11.97
C MET A 47 -6.15 36.03 11.91
N ASN A 48 -7.19 35.18 11.83
CA ASN A 48 -8.57 35.62 11.87
C ASN A 48 -8.99 36.12 13.27
N ALA A 49 -8.54 35.45 14.35
CA ALA A 49 -8.81 35.86 15.73
C ALA A 49 -8.13 37.20 16.08
N ASP A 50 -6.92 37.42 15.57
CA ASP A 50 -6.15 38.66 15.73
C ASP A 50 -6.70 39.79 14.82
N ASN A 51 -7.81 39.55 14.08
CA ASN A 51 -8.44 40.47 13.13
C ASN A 51 -7.49 41.01 12.05
N ILE A 52 -6.51 40.21 11.63
CA ILE A 52 -5.55 40.59 10.59
C ILE A 52 -6.18 40.29 9.21
N PRO A 53 -6.51 41.30 8.38
CA PRO A 53 -7.11 41.05 7.08
C PRO A 53 -6.07 40.57 6.06
N PHE A 54 -6.42 39.54 5.29
CA PHE A 54 -5.59 39.07 4.16
C PHE A 54 -5.65 40.01 2.93
N SER A 55 -6.80 40.60 2.66
CA SER A 55 -7.00 41.59 1.58
C SER A 55 -8.34 42.31 1.76
N GLN A 56 -8.51 43.47 1.13
CA GLN A 56 -9.76 44.23 1.18
C GLN A 56 -10.96 43.42 0.62
N GLU A 57 -10.75 42.67 -0.47
CA GLU A 57 -11.82 41.88 -1.12
C GLU A 57 -12.06 40.52 -0.44
N SER A 58 -11.07 40.01 0.30
CA SER A 58 -11.12 38.71 0.98
C SER A 58 -10.32 38.78 2.28
N PRO A 59 -10.92 39.26 3.39
CA PRO A 59 -10.21 39.50 4.64
C PRO A 59 -9.83 38.22 5.38
N LEU A 60 -10.63 37.15 5.24
CA LEU A 60 -10.42 35.92 6.02
C LEU A 60 -9.22 35.09 5.53
N TRP A 61 -8.42 34.60 6.47
CA TRP A 61 -7.37 33.61 6.26
C TRP A 61 -7.95 32.20 6.17
N ASN A 62 -7.35 31.37 5.32
CA ASN A 62 -7.65 29.95 5.24
C ASN A 62 -6.35 29.14 5.14
N LYS A 63 -6.42 27.84 5.43
CA LYS A 63 -5.24 26.95 5.37
C LYS A 63 -4.52 26.95 4.02
N HIS A 64 -5.23 27.20 2.92
CA HIS A 64 -4.67 27.22 1.57
C HIS A 64 -3.87 28.50 1.29
N LYS A 65 -4.29 29.64 1.84
CA LYS A 65 -3.56 30.92 1.78
C LYS A 65 -2.24 30.81 2.54
N ILE A 66 -2.28 30.27 3.77
CA ILE A 66 -1.08 30.00 4.57
C ILE A 66 -0.13 29.03 3.84
N LYS A 67 -0.67 27.91 3.33
CA LYS A 67 0.12 26.93 2.56
C LYS A 67 0.84 27.59 1.38
N ARG A 68 0.11 28.33 0.53
CA ARG A 68 0.70 29.03 -0.62
C ARG A 68 1.74 30.07 -0.24
N MET A 69 1.58 30.72 0.91
CA MET A 69 2.57 31.67 1.42
C MET A 69 3.86 30.96 1.80
N LEU A 70 3.78 29.89 2.58
CA LEU A 70 4.94 29.13 3.06
C LEU A 70 5.71 28.42 1.94
N GLU A 71 5.04 28.02 0.84
CA GLU A 71 5.67 27.35 -0.31
C GLU A 71 6.27 28.31 -1.36
N ASN A 72 6.05 29.63 -1.23
CA ASN A 72 6.41 30.57 -2.28
C ASN A 72 7.81 31.17 -2.08
N SER A 73 8.75 30.79 -2.94
CA SER A 73 10.15 31.24 -2.91
C SER A 73 10.35 32.74 -3.11
N ARG A 74 9.35 33.48 -3.59
CA ARG A 74 9.42 34.94 -3.71
C ARG A 74 9.56 35.65 -2.36
N TYR A 75 9.13 35.03 -1.25
CA TYR A 75 9.36 35.58 0.09
C TYR A 75 10.83 35.52 0.52
N ALA A 76 11.64 34.66 -0.10
CA ALA A 76 13.07 34.53 0.12
C ALA A 76 13.92 35.24 -0.96
N GLY A 77 13.30 36.13 -1.75
CA GLY A 77 14.01 36.90 -2.79
C GLY A 77 13.93 36.34 -4.21
N GLY A 78 13.13 35.29 -4.45
CA GLY A 78 12.94 34.73 -5.78
C GLY A 78 12.26 35.70 -6.77
N ASN A 79 12.62 35.62 -8.06
CA ASN A 79 12.02 36.40 -9.16
C ASN A 79 12.07 37.93 -8.98
N GLY A 80 13.14 38.47 -8.38
CA GLY A 80 13.32 39.92 -8.23
C GLY A 80 12.46 40.56 -7.14
N TYR A 81 11.83 39.77 -6.27
CA TYR A 81 11.16 40.27 -5.08
C TYR A 81 12.19 40.63 -4.00
N PRO A 82 12.01 41.73 -3.26
CA PRO A 82 12.82 41.99 -2.07
C PRO A 82 12.60 40.89 -1.01
N PRO A 83 13.64 40.28 -0.42
CA PRO A 83 13.47 39.20 0.55
C PRO A 83 12.84 39.70 1.86
N ILE A 84 11.76 39.04 2.31
CA ILE A 84 11.13 39.26 3.62
C ILE A 84 11.66 38.26 4.65
N ILE A 85 11.94 37.04 4.19
CA ILE A 85 12.45 35.91 4.97
C ILE A 85 13.84 35.58 4.45
N ASP A 86 14.74 35.18 5.35
CA ASP A 86 16.05 34.69 4.97
C ASP A 86 15.96 33.31 4.28
N GLN A 87 16.96 33.01 3.44
CA GLN A 87 16.95 31.78 2.66
C GLN A 87 17.00 30.52 3.53
N ASP A 88 17.64 30.59 4.70
CA ASP A 88 17.77 29.47 5.64
C ASP A 88 16.42 29.12 6.30
N THR A 89 15.72 30.11 6.85
CA THR A 89 14.36 29.97 7.39
C THR A 89 13.41 29.41 6.33
N PHE A 90 13.49 29.88 5.08
CA PHE A 90 12.65 29.36 4.00
C PHE A 90 12.95 27.88 3.72
N GLN A 91 14.23 27.50 3.67
CA GLN A 91 14.67 26.13 3.47
C GLN A 91 14.19 25.20 4.59
N GLN A 92 14.33 25.61 5.86
CA GLN A 92 13.82 24.85 7.02
C GLN A 92 12.29 24.62 6.93
N VAL A 93 11.55 25.62 6.47
CA VAL A 93 10.10 25.47 6.23
C VAL A 93 9.82 24.45 5.13
N GLN A 94 10.54 24.49 4.00
CA GLN A 94 10.36 23.52 2.91
C GLN A 94 10.68 22.10 3.37
N GLU A 95 11.75 21.91 4.13
CA GLU A 95 12.13 20.62 4.69
C GLU A 95 11.02 20.07 5.57
N LYS A 96 10.52 20.87 6.52
CA LYS A 96 9.39 20.49 7.38
C LYS A 96 8.10 20.16 6.61
N ILE A 97 7.84 20.86 5.50
CA ILE A 97 6.71 20.56 4.61
C ILE A 97 6.95 19.22 3.90
N SER A 98 8.17 18.99 3.41
CA SER A 98 8.56 17.78 2.68
C SER A 98 8.54 16.53 3.58
N GLU A 99 8.99 16.62 4.83
CA GLU A 99 8.92 15.56 5.83
C GLU A 99 7.46 15.17 6.11
N LYS A 100 6.60 16.16 6.34
CA LYS A 100 5.16 15.95 6.58
C LYS A 100 4.43 15.41 5.35
N THR A 101 4.97 15.59 4.15
CA THR A 101 4.40 15.12 2.89
C THR A 101 4.90 13.71 2.53
N SER A 102 6.19 13.44 2.80
CA SER A 102 6.82 12.12 2.63
C SER A 102 6.17 11.05 3.51
N GLY A 103 5.62 11.42 4.67
CA GLY A 103 4.87 10.51 5.54
C GLY A 103 3.41 10.25 5.12
N LYS A 104 2.86 10.89 4.07
CA LYS A 104 1.41 10.88 3.76
C LYS A 104 0.96 9.97 2.63
N PHE A 105 1.88 9.44 1.83
CA PHE A 105 1.55 8.40 0.88
C PHE A 105 2.34 7.16 1.26
N PRO A 106 1.72 6.10 1.83
CA PRO A 106 2.40 4.82 1.88
C PRO A 106 2.80 4.49 0.43
N ARG A 107 4.11 4.28 0.19
CA ARG A 107 4.59 3.72 -1.08
C ARG A 107 3.67 2.56 -1.42
N ARG A 108 3.20 2.47 -2.67
CA ARG A 108 2.39 1.32 -3.09
C ARG A 108 3.17 0.06 -2.78
N THR A 109 2.74 -0.68 -1.77
CA THR A 109 3.32 -1.97 -1.42
C THR A 109 2.61 -3.03 -2.25
N GLU A 110 3.26 -4.17 -2.51
CA GLU A 110 2.65 -5.29 -3.24
C GLU A 110 1.30 -5.74 -2.64
N SER A 111 1.13 -5.55 -1.32
CA SER A 111 -0.12 -5.77 -0.61
C SER A 111 -1.28 -4.83 -0.99
N ASP A 112 -1.07 -3.84 -1.86
CA ASP A 112 -2.13 -2.93 -2.28
C ASP A 112 -3.17 -3.59 -3.18
N GLY A 113 -2.77 -4.61 -3.94
CA GLY A 113 -3.68 -5.45 -4.72
C GLY A 113 -4.71 -6.15 -3.83
N LEU A 114 -4.27 -6.65 -2.67
CA LEU A 114 -5.14 -7.27 -1.67
C LEU A 114 -6.26 -6.33 -1.20
N TRP A 115 -5.95 -5.05 -0.95
CA TRP A 115 -6.96 -4.08 -0.49
C TRP A 115 -8.07 -3.84 -1.52
N GLN A 116 -7.79 -4.03 -2.82
CA GLN A 116 -8.79 -3.89 -3.88
C GLN A 116 -9.78 -5.05 -3.90
N LYS A 117 -9.35 -6.23 -3.44
CA LYS A 117 -10.12 -7.48 -3.45
C LYS A 117 -10.98 -7.69 -2.19
N LEU A 118 -10.85 -6.83 -1.17
CA LEU A 118 -11.65 -6.91 0.05
C LEU A 118 -13.14 -6.57 -0.17
N ARG A 119 -14.01 -7.41 0.38
CA ARG A 119 -15.47 -7.30 0.41
C ARG A 119 -15.97 -7.54 1.83
N SER A 120 -17.10 -6.94 2.18
CA SER A 120 -17.71 -7.18 3.49
C SER A 120 -18.53 -8.48 3.50
N GLY A 121 -18.69 -9.10 4.66
CA GLY A 121 -19.69 -10.15 4.86
C GLY A 121 -21.15 -9.66 4.85
N CYS A 122 -21.44 -8.38 5.16
CA CYS A 122 -22.82 -7.85 5.19
C CYS A 122 -23.42 -7.72 3.78
N CYS A 123 -22.68 -7.03 2.90
CA CYS A 123 -23.20 -6.42 1.68
C CYS A 123 -22.50 -6.99 0.44
N GLN A 124 -21.46 -7.83 0.62
CA GLN A 124 -20.48 -8.24 -0.40
C GLN A 124 -19.93 -7.08 -1.26
N THR A 125 -20.13 -5.83 -0.85
CA THR A 125 -19.56 -4.67 -1.53
C THR A 125 -18.18 -4.36 -0.98
N ARG A 126 -17.47 -3.51 -1.71
CA ARG A 126 -16.08 -3.19 -1.47
C ARG A 126 -15.85 -2.54 -0.10
N LEU A 127 -14.79 -2.99 0.56
CA LEU A 127 -14.29 -2.37 1.79
C LEU A 127 -13.28 -1.27 1.45
N LEU A 128 -13.44 -0.10 2.07
CA LEU A 128 -12.55 1.05 1.92
C LEU A 128 -11.72 1.24 3.19
N ARG A 129 -10.41 1.46 3.04
CA ARG A 129 -9.52 1.80 4.17
C ARG A 129 -9.86 3.18 4.68
N THR A 130 -10.18 3.26 5.97
CA THR A 130 -10.27 4.53 6.69
C THR A 130 -8.98 4.75 7.47
N GLY A 131 -8.46 5.97 7.46
CA GLY A 131 -7.34 6.34 8.35
C GLY A 131 -7.71 6.00 9.79
N GLY A 132 -6.89 5.18 10.44
CA GLY A 132 -7.09 4.80 11.83
C GLY A 132 -6.74 5.95 12.79
N PRO A 133 -7.04 5.81 14.09
CA PRO A 133 -6.54 6.70 15.13
C PRO A 133 -5.02 6.86 15.01
N ILE A 134 -4.51 8.06 15.30
CA ILE A 134 -3.07 8.35 15.29
C ILE A 134 -2.38 7.44 16.32
N GLY A 135 -1.70 6.40 15.83
CA GLY A 135 -1.02 5.38 16.65
C GLY A 135 -0.83 4.07 15.88
N HIS A 136 0.37 3.48 15.95
CA HIS A 136 0.69 2.20 15.29
C HIS A 136 0.07 1.02 16.07
N THR A 137 -1.21 0.73 15.81
CA THR A 137 -1.89 -0.43 16.41
C THR A 137 -1.78 -1.71 15.58
N GLY A 138 -1.10 -1.68 14.42
CA GLY A 138 -1.04 -2.82 13.48
C GLY A 138 -2.39 -3.16 12.80
N ASN A 139 -3.46 -2.48 13.19
CA ASN A 139 -4.82 -2.75 12.75
C ASN A 139 -5.23 -1.91 11.54
N VAL A 140 -5.96 -2.55 10.63
CA VAL A 140 -6.56 -1.92 9.46
C VAL A 140 -8.03 -1.67 9.73
N HIS A 141 -8.43 -0.40 9.64
CA HIS A 141 -9.81 0.03 9.80
C HIS A 141 -10.46 0.14 8.41
N LEU A 142 -11.58 -0.54 8.24
CA LEU A 142 -12.28 -0.69 6.97
C LEU A 142 -13.75 -0.29 7.13
N LYS A 143 -14.37 0.25 6.08
CA LYS A 143 -15.82 0.48 6.02
C LYS A 143 -16.43 -0.07 4.73
N CYS A 144 -17.59 -0.72 4.80
CA CYS A 144 -18.38 -1.12 3.60
C CYS A 144 -18.87 0.16 2.92
N SER A 145 -18.66 0.27 1.60
CA SER A 145 -19.10 1.41 0.80
C SER A 145 -20.63 1.57 0.74
N ALA A 146 -21.37 0.48 0.90
CA ALA A 146 -22.85 0.48 0.89
C ALA A 146 -23.46 0.54 2.31
N CYS A 147 -23.25 -0.49 3.13
CA CYS A 147 -23.84 -0.67 4.46
C CYS A 147 -23.19 0.22 5.55
N ARG A 148 -22.06 0.90 5.26
CA ARG A 148 -21.24 1.72 6.18
C ARG A 148 -20.76 1.03 7.47
N ASN A 149 -21.00 -0.28 7.64
CA ASN A 149 -20.45 -1.07 8.74
C ASN A 149 -18.92 -0.96 8.76
N ALA A 150 -18.39 -0.83 9.98
CA ALA A 150 -16.97 -0.74 10.23
C ALA A 150 -16.41 -2.12 10.58
N PHE A 151 -15.22 -2.41 10.06
CA PHE A 151 -14.49 -3.63 10.30
C PHE A 151 -13.07 -3.26 10.76
N VAL A 152 -12.54 -4.01 11.72
CA VAL A 152 -11.17 -3.85 12.20
C VAL A 152 -10.50 -5.21 12.14
N VAL A 153 -9.40 -5.29 11.38
CA VAL A 153 -8.64 -6.53 11.19
C VAL A 153 -7.16 -6.25 11.36
N GLY A 154 -6.42 -7.17 11.98
CA GLY A 154 -4.97 -7.08 12.08
C GLY A 154 -4.34 -7.22 10.69
N LYS A 155 -3.38 -6.34 10.33
CA LYS A 155 -2.73 -6.41 9.02
C LYS A 155 -2.02 -7.75 8.80
N GLU A 156 -1.25 -8.19 9.80
CA GLU A 156 -0.48 -9.43 9.73
C GLU A 156 -1.40 -10.66 9.68
N GLU A 157 -2.44 -10.69 10.51
CA GLU A 157 -3.41 -11.79 10.51
C GLU A 157 -4.13 -11.92 9.17
N LEU A 158 -4.51 -10.80 8.55
CA LEU A 158 -5.13 -10.80 7.23
C LEU A 158 -4.22 -11.41 6.17
N LEU A 159 -2.95 -11.04 6.18
CA LEU A 159 -1.96 -11.58 5.24
C LEU A 159 -1.72 -13.07 5.50
N ALA A 160 -1.55 -13.48 6.76
CA ALA A 160 -1.31 -14.86 7.14
C ALA A 160 -2.50 -15.78 6.83
N GLN A 161 -3.74 -15.34 7.05
CA GLN A 161 -4.92 -16.13 6.67
C GLN A 161 -5.09 -16.24 5.15
N THR A 162 -4.77 -15.17 4.42
CA THR A 162 -4.82 -15.19 2.96
C THR A 162 -3.77 -16.16 2.39
N ALA A 163 -2.53 -16.10 2.88
CA ALA A 163 -1.46 -17.02 2.50
C ALA A 163 -1.85 -18.49 2.76
N ARG A 164 -2.38 -18.77 3.97
CA ARG A 164 -2.81 -20.13 4.35
C ARG A 164 -3.92 -20.68 3.45
N GLN A 165 -4.95 -19.88 3.16
CA GLN A 165 -6.05 -20.34 2.30
C GLN A 165 -5.60 -20.55 0.85
N LEU A 166 -4.73 -19.68 0.34
CA LEU A 166 -4.12 -19.84 -0.98
C LEU A 166 -3.29 -21.14 -1.05
N ALA A 167 -2.43 -21.40 -0.05
CA ALA A 167 -1.64 -22.63 0.01
C ALA A 167 -2.52 -23.89 0.08
N VAL A 168 -3.61 -23.88 0.85
CA VAL A 168 -4.55 -25.01 0.94
C VAL A 168 -5.23 -25.28 -0.40
N HIS A 169 -5.74 -24.23 -1.07
CA HIS A 169 -6.35 -24.37 -2.40
C HIS A 169 -5.38 -24.97 -3.44
N GLU A 170 -4.08 -24.71 -3.24
CA GLU A 170 -3.03 -25.15 -4.14
C GLU A 170 -2.47 -26.53 -3.82
N THR A 171 -2.81 -27.12 -2.68
CA THR A 171 -2.40 -28.50 -2.41
C THR A 171 -3.04 -29.40 -3.46
N PRO A 172 -2.26 -29.97 -4.40
CA PRO A 172 -2.84 -30.86 -5.38
C PRO A 172 -3.42 -32.05 -4.62
N VAL A 173 -4.69 -32.34 -4.87
CA VAL A 173 -5.30 -33.58 -4.40
C VAL A 173 -4.58 -34.71 -5.14
N CYS A 174 -3.51 -35.24 -4.55
CA CYS A 174 -2.87 -36.45 -5.03
C CYS A 174 -3.94 -37.55 -5.02
N LYS A 175 -4.43 -37.93 -6.19
CA LYS A 175 -5.20 -39.16 -6.32
C LYS A 175 -4.31 -40.30 -5.81
N PRO A 176 -4.81 -41.19 -4.94
CA PRO A 176 -4.02 -42.32 -4.48
C PRO A 176 -3.52 -43.10 -5.69
N TYR A 177 -2.23 -43.45 -5.70
CA TYR A 177 -1.59 -44.15 -6.80
C TYR A 177 -2.36 -45.44 -7.14
N ALA A 178 -2.91 -45.50 -8.34
CA ALA A 178 -3.60 -46.67 -8.88
C ALA A 178 -2.70 -47.29 -9.97
N PRO A 179 -2.01 -48.42 -9.69
CA PRO A 179 -1.11 -49.03 -10.66
C PRO A 179 -1.88 -49.61 -11.85
N SER A 180 -1.37 -49.39 -13.06
CA SER A 180 -1.85 -50.10 -14.25
C SER A 180 -1.49 -51.59 -14.20
N ALA A 181 -2.21 -52.41 -14.97
CA ALA A 181 -1.89 -53.83 -15.12
C ALA A 181 -0.43 -54.05 -15.59
N GLU A 182 0.08 -53.14 -16.43
CA GLU A 182 1.46 -53.18 -16.91
C GLU A 182 2.47 -52.83 -15.80
N ALA A 183 2.18 -51.84 -14.96
CA ALA A 183 3.01 -51.52 -13.80
C ALA A 183 3.10 -52.70 -12.81
N ILE A 184 2.00 -53.42 -12.60
CA ILE A 184 1.96 -54.63 -11.76
C ILE A 184 2.78 -55.76 -12.41
N ARG A 185 2.61 -55.99 -13.72
CA ARG A 185 3.36 -57.01 -14.47
C ARG A 185 4.87 -56.75 -14.40
N LEU A 186 5.29 -55.50 -14.60
CA LEU A 186 6.69 -55.10 -14.55
C LEU A 186 7.27 -55.20 -13.13
N ALA A 187 6.51 -54.84 -12.09
CA ALA A 187 6.95 -55.04 -10.71
C ALA A 187 7.26 -56.53 -10.41
N ASN A 188 6.41 -57.43 -10.87
CA ASN A 188 6.64 -58.87 -10.73
C ASN A 188 7.82 -59.36 -11.58
N ALA A 189 8.02 -58.80 -12.78
CA ALA A 189 9.16 -59.13 -13.64
C ALA A 189 10.49 -58.65 -13.04
N ILE A 190 10.52 -57.46 -12.41
CA ILE A 190 11.69 -56.96 -11.68
C ILE A 190 12.06 -57.93 -10.56
N ASN A 191 11.10 -58.33 -9.72
CA ASN A 191 11.37 -59.24 -8.61
C ASN A 191 11.96 -60.58 -9.11
N ARG A 192 11.38 -61.17 -10.17
CA ARG A 192 11.89 -62.41 -10.76
C ARG A 192 13.29 -62.26 -11.37
N ALA A 193 13.56 -61.15 -12.04
CA ALA A 193 14.86 -60.89 -12.66
C ALA A 193 15.96 -60.67 -11.61
N LEU A 194 15.62 -60.12 -10.44
CA LEU A 194 16.56 -59.95 -9.33
C LEU A 194 16.91 -61.26 -8.61
N GLU A 195 16.03 -62.27 -8.68
CA GLU A 195 16.26 -63.59 -8.09
C GLU A 195 17.13 -64.52 -8.99
N GLN A 196 17.27 -64.19 -10.28
CA GLN A 196 18.06 -64.98 -11.22
C GLN A 196 19.53 -64.52 -11.24
N PRO A 197 20.51 -65.44 -11.15
CA PRO A 197 21.92 -65.08 -11.31
C PRO A 197 22.22 -64.74 -12.79
N GLY A 198 22.62 -63.50 -13.06
CA GLY A 198 22.90 -63.00 -14.42
C GLY A 198 23.66 -61.67 -14.42
N ASP A 199 23.84 -61.07 -15.60
CA ASP A 199 24.59 -59.81 -15.78
C ASP A 199 23.80 -58.54 -15.38
N GLY A 200 22.57 -58.71 -14.86
CA GLY A 200 21.72 -57.64 -14.36
C GLY A 200 21.07 -56.76 -15.43
N LYS A 201 21.34 -56.98 -16.72
CA LYS A 201 20.80 -56.13 -17.80
C LYS A 201 19.28 -56.25 -17.93
N GLU A 202 18.74 -57.44 -17.75
CA GLU A 202 17.30 -57.70 -17.80
C GLU A 202 16.56 -57.01 -16.65
N ALA A 203 17.10 -57.11 -15.43
CA ALA A 203 16.58 -56.40 -14.26
C ALA A 203 16.60 -54.88 -14.46
N LEU A 204 17.70 -54.33 -15.00
CA LEU A 204 17.80 -52.89 -15.31
C LEU A 204 16.75 -52.45 -16.35
N SER A 205 16.56 -53.23 -17.42
CA SER A 205 15.53 -52.97 -18.43
C SER A 205 14.13 -52.94 -17.82
N HIS A 206 13.80 -53.92 -16.98
CA HIS A 206 12.51 -53.97 -16.30
C HIS A 206 12.32 -52.83 -15.30
N ILE A 207 13.38 -52.39 -14.61
CA ILE A 207 13.33 -51.22 -13.71
C ILE A 207 13.01 -49.94 -14.49
N LEU A 208 13.68 -49.71 -15.62
CA LEU A 208 13.44 -48.52 -16.46
C LEU A 208 12.02 -48.53 -17.03
N GLN A 209 11.56 -49.67 -17.55
CA GLN A 209 10.19 -49.83 -18.03
C GLN A 209 9.16 -49.67 -16.90
N GLY A 210 9.45 -50.24 -15.73
CA GLY A 210 8.62 -50.15 -14.54
C GLY A 210 8.50 -48.70 -14.06
N ALA A 211 9.59 -47.95 -14.06
CA ALA A 211 9.56 -46.51 -13.77
C ALA A 211 8.66 -45.77 -14.76
N ALA A 212 8.84 -45.98 -16.07
CA ALA A 212 8.00 -45.35 -17.09
C ALA A 212 6.51 -45.69 -16.93
N ALA A 213 6.18 -46.96 -16.68
CA ALA A 213 4.81 -47.42 -16.48
C ALA A 213 4.17 -46.81 -15.21
N ARG A 214 4.95 -46.64 -14.13
CA ARG A 214 4.48 -45.97 -12.89
C ARG A 214 4.25 -44.48 -13.11
N TYR A 215 5.16 -43.80 -13.81
CA TYR A 215 4.99 -42.39 -14.16
C TYR A 215 3.79 -42.15 -15.07
N ALA A 216 3.50 -43.05 -16.01
CA ALA A 216 2.31 -42.98 -16.86
C ALA A 216 0.98 -43.11 -16.08
N CYS A 217 1.01 -43.64 -14.84
CA CYS A 217 -0.17 -43.73 -13.97
C CYS A 217 -0.39 -42.46 -13.12
N CYS A 218 0.54 -41.50 -13.14
CA CYS A 218 0.35 -40.21 -12.49
C CYS A 218 -0.32 -39.24 -13.47
N ASP A 219 -1.36 -38.52 -13.04
CA ASP A 219 -1.90 -37.41 -13.85
C ASP A 219 -0.79 -36.36 -14.03
N ASN A 220 -0.61 -35.86 -15.27
CA ASN A 220 0.35 -34.81 -15.66
C ASN A 220 0.05 -33.43 -15.03
N GLY A 221 -0.53 -33.38 -13.83
CA GLY A 221 -0.91 -32.16 -13.14
C GLY A 221 0.15 -31.70 -12.16
N VAL A 222 1.41 -31.59 -12.59
CA VAL A 222 2.41 -30.83 -11.81
C VAL A 222 3.20 -30.00 -12.79
N ASP A 223 2.70 -28.80 -13.07
CA ASP A 223 3.58 -27.71 -13.44
C ASP A 223 4.61 -27.56 -12.33
N THR A 224 5.83 -27.92 -12.67
CA THR A 224 7.05 -27.77 -11.88
C THR A 224 7.29 -26.29 -11.60
N ALA A 225 6.62 -25.78 -10.58
CA ALA A 225 7.01 -24.59 -9.84
C ALA A 225 6.42 -24.72 -8.44
N VAL A 226 6.85 -25.75 -7.69
CA VAL A 226 6.79 -25.69 -6.23
C VAL A 226 7.85 -24.66 -5.84
N SER A 227 7.51 -23.38 -6.01
CA SER A 227 8.15 -22.31 -5.27
C SER A 227 8.00 -22.70 -3.81
N GLN A 228 9.12 -22.93 -3.15
CA GLN A 228 9.22 -23.08 -1.71
C GLN A 228 8.91 -21.71 -1.09
N THR A 229 7.72 -21.17 -1.30
CA THR A 229 7.24 -20.04 -0.54
C THR A 229 6.98 -20.55 0.86
N GLN A 230 7.61 -19.91 1.84
CA GLN A 230 7.29 -20.15 3.25
C GLN A 230 5.76 -20.07 3.42
N PRO A 231 5.14 -20.94 4.23
CA PRO A 231 3.68 -21.01 4.38
C PRO A 231 3.02 -19.69 4.81
N ASP A 232 3.82 -18.72 5.28
CA ASP A 232 3.37 -17.42 5.76
C ASP A 232 3.56 -16.27 4.74
N GLN A 233 4.12 -16.53 3.55
CA GLN A 233 4.38 -15.51 2.53
C GLN A 233 3.45 -15.66 1.32
N ILE A 234 2.76 -14.57 0.95
CA ILE A 234 1.89 -14.51 -0.22
C ILE A 234 2.74 -14.35 -1.48
N ASP A 235 2.59 -15.26 -2.44
CA ASP A 235 3.00 -15.05 -3.83
C ASP A 235 1.99 -14.11 -4.49
N TRP A 236 2.39 -12.84 -4.69
CA TRP A 236 1.51 -11.80 -5.22
C TRP A 236 1.11 -11.99 -6.67
N GLU A 237 1.97 -12.57 -7.51
CA GLU A 237 1.62 -12.85 -8.92
C GLU A 237 0.51 -13.91 -8.98
N ARG A 238 0.65 -14.94 -8.15
CA ARG A 238 -0.34 -16.02 -8.07
C ARG A 238 -1.63 -15.59 -7.40
N PHE A 239 -1.54 -14.79 -6.34
CA PHE A 239 -2.69 -14.16 -5.70
C PHE A 239 -3.53 -13.35 -6.70
N GLU A 240 -2.88 -12.55 -7.55
CA GLU A 240 -3.60 -11.73 -8.52
C GLU A 240 -4.38 -12.56 -9.55
N ARG A 241 -3.82 -13.70 -9.95
CA ARG A 241 -4.43 -14.62 -10.93
C ARG A 241 -5.52 -15.51 -10.33
N THR A 242 -5.36 -15.93 -9.08
CA THR A 242 -6.17 -17.02 -8.49
C THR A 242 -7.28 -16.51 -7.59
N VAL A 243 -7.06 -15.41 -6.87
CA VAL A 243 -8.05 -14.90 -5.90
C VAL A 243 -8.98 -13.90 -6.59
N SER A 244 -10.28 -14.19 -6.67
CA SER A 244 -11.27 -13.22 -7.14
C SER A 244 -11.55 -12.13 -6.09
N HIS A 245 -11.81 -12.51 -4.84
CA HIS A 245 -12.13 -11.58 -3.76
C HIS A 245 -11.93 -12.20 -2.36
N ILE A 246 -11.86 -11.35 -1.33
CA ILE A 246 -11.73 -11.77 0.07
C ILE A 246 -12.89 -11.17 0.85
N ILE A 247 -13.64 -12.00 1.58
CA ILE A 247 -14.74 -11.58 2.44
C ILE A 247 -14.26 -11.45 3.87
N ILE A 248 -14.54 -10.30 4.49
CA ILE A 248 -14.34 -10.08 5.94
C ILE A 248 -15.71 -10.12 6.61
N GLY A 249 -15.95 -11.17 7.38
CA GLY A 249 -17.17 -11.40 8.16
C GLY A 249 -17.33 -10.42 9.31
N THR A 250 -18.56 -10.30 9.83
CA THR A 250 -18.86 -9.48 11.01
C THR A 250 -18.29 -10.07 12.30
N ASP A 251 -17.99 -11.37 12.29
CA ASP A 251 -17.25 -12.14 13.29
C ASP A 251 -15.73 -12.03 13.15
N LYS A 252 -15.24 -11.22 12.19
CA LYS A 252 -13.83 -11.08 11.81
C LYS A 252 -13.24 -12.32 11.12
N ALA A 253 -14.07 -13.27 10.68
CA ALA A 253 -13.59 -14.34 9.81
C ALA A 253 -13.12 -13.77 8.46
N ILE A 254 -11.99 -14.25 7.95
CA ILE A 254 -11.50 -13.89 6.62
C ILE A 254 -11.65 -15.12 5.74
N THR A 255 -12.37 -14.97 4.63
CA THR A 255 -12.58 -16.05 3.65
C THR A 255 -12.08 -15.59 2.29
N VAL A 256 -11.14 -16.33 1.72
CA VAL A 256 -10.61 -16.11 0.38
C VAL A 256 -11.45 -16.89 -0.62
N HIS A 257 -11.92 -16.19 -1.65
CA HIS A 257 -12.59 -16.80 -2.78
C HIS A 257 -11.66 -16.78 -3.98
N PHE A 258 -11.51 -17.96 -4.59
CA PHE A 258 -10.71 -18.16 -5.79
C PHE A 258 -11.57 -17.87 -7.00
#